data_AF-A0A966ELG1-F1
#
_entry.id   AF-A0A966ELG1-F1
#
_cell.length_a   1.000
_cell.length_b   1.000
_cell.length_c   1.000
_cell.angle_alpha   90.00
_cell.angle_beta   90.00
_cell.angle_gamma   90.00
#
_symmetry.space_group_name_H-M   'P 1'
#
loop_
_entity.id
_entity.type
_entity.pdbx_description
1 polymer ?
#
loop_
_entity_poly.entity_id
_entity_poly.type
_entity_poly.pdbx_seq_one_letter_code
_entity_poly.pdbx_strand_id
1 'polypeptide(L)'
;MNKSLPWIYLLLAILGAILPWQANLEFMQMNPGGGFDLQSFIQDANINAASRSLNRDLVIAASAFSIWIVTEGRKLQIKGWWIALIVSFSISFACGGPLFLYLRERKLMEINSKQDTN
;
A
#
# COMPACT_ATOMS: atom_id res chain seq x y z
N MET A 1 -4.66 22.26 9.02
CA MET A 1 -4.69 20.87 8.50
C MET A 1 -5.61 20.00 9.34
N ASN A 2 -6.30 19.03 8.75
CA ASN A 2 -7.12 18.10 9.50
C ASN A 2 -6.23 17.09 10.27
N LYS A 3 -6.23 17.16 11.60
CA LYS A 3 -5.40 16.31 12.47
C LYS A 3 -5.83 14.84 12.49
N SER A 4 -7.03 14.51 11.99
CA SER A 4 -7.52 13.12 11.97
C SER A 4 -7.02 12.31 10.77
N LEU A 5 -6.60 12.98 9.68
CA LEU A 5 -6.25 12.34 8.42
C LEU A 5 -5.12 11.29 8.53
N PRO A 6 -4.02 11.52 9.28
CA PRO A 6 -3.00 10.50 9.50
C PRO A 6 -3.58 9.22 10.11
N TRP A 7 -4.49 9.34 11.08
CA TRP A 7 -5.06 8.20 11.78
C TRP A 7 -6.00 7.38 10.90
N ILE A 8 -6.74 8.05 10.00
CA ILE A 8 -7.56 7.38 8.98
C ILE A 8 -6.65 6.56 8.06
N TYR A 9 -5.55 7.14 7.58
CA TYR A 9 -4.59 6.42 6.74
C TYR A 9 -3.89 5.26 7.46
N LEU A 10 -3.58 5.42 8.75
CA LEU A 10 -3.02 4.34 9.54
C LEU A 10 -4.01 3.19 9.72
N LEU A 11 -5.28 3.50 10.00
CA LEU A 11 -6.35 2.49 10.08
C LEU A 11 -6.48 1.74 8.74
N LEU A 12 -6.52 2.47 7.63
CA LEU A 12 -6.56 1.87 6.29
C LEU A 12 -5.33 1.01 6.00
N ALA A 13 -4.13 1.41 6.45
CA ALA A 13 -2.92 0.61 6.29
C ALA A 13 -3.00 -0.72 7.06
N ILE A 14 -3.56 -0.69 8.28
CA ILE A 14 -3.78 -1.89 9.10
C ILE A 14 -4.80 -2.81 8.43
N LEU A 15 -5.93 -2.27 7.98
CA LEU A 15 -6.94 -3.06 7.24
C LEU A 15 -6.37 -3.64 5.95
N GLY A 16 -5.55 -2.85 5.24
CA GLY A 16 -4.85 -3.27 4.04
C GLY A 16 -3.77 -4.33 4.29
N ALA A 17 -3.26 -4.48 5.52
CA ALA A 17 -2.40 -5.59 5.88
C ALA A 17 -3.22 -6.85 6.16
N ILE A 18 -4.35 -6.71 6.85
CA ILE A 18 -5.15 -7.85 7.33
C ILE A 18 -5.95 -8.49 6.19
N LEU A 19 -6.76 -7.73 5.46
CA LEU A 19 -7.74 -8.27 4.53
C LEU A 19 -7.09 -9.00 3.33
N PRO A 20 -6.09 -8.42 2.64
CA PRO A 20 -5.43 -9.12 1.54
C PRO A 20 -4.61 -10.33 2.03
N TRP A 21 -4.04 -10.25 3.23
CA TRP A 21 -3.24 -11.35 3.76
C TRP A 21 -4.11 -12.53 4.21
N GLN A 22 -5.33 -12.29 4.69
CA GLN A 22 -6.33 -13.35 4.90
C GLN A 22 -6.59 -14.12 3.61
N ALA A 23 -6.86 -13.41 2.49
CA ALA A 23 -7.06 -14.05 1.19
C ALA A 23 -5.80 -14.78 0.68
N ASN A 24 -4.61 -14.22 0.90
CA ASN A 24 -3.35 -14.89 0.54
C ASN A 24 -3.13 -16.18 1.34
N LEU A 25 -3.46 -16.18 2.64
CA LEU A 25 -3.36 -17.37 3.50
C LEU A 25 -4.36 -18.45 3.08
N GLU A 26 -5.61 -18.08 2.78
CA GLU A 26 -6.61 -18.99 2.22
C GLU A 26 -6.11 -19.61 0.91
N PHE A 27 -5.57 -18.79 0.00
CA PHE A 27 -4.97 -19.27 -1.25
C PHE A 27 -3.83 -20.27 -0.99
N MET A 28 -2.91 -19.97 -0.06
CA MET A 28 -1.81 -20.88 0.29
C MET A 28 -2.30 -22.22 0.86
N GLN A 29 -3.39 -22.22 1.64
CA GLN A 29 -3.96 -23.43 2.22
C GLN A 29 -4.65 -24.31 1.17
N MET A 30 -5.20 -23.70 0.11
CA MET A 30 -5.81 -24.44 -1.01
C MET A 30 -4.76 -25.10 -1.92
N ASN A 31 -3.50 -24.67 -1.85
CA ASN A 31 -2.42 -25.20 -2.67
C ASN A 31 -1.78 -26.46 -2.02
N PRO A 32 -1.87 -27.65 -2.67
CA PRO A 32 -1.43 -28.92 -2.07
C PRO A 32 0.06 -28.98 -1.70
N GLY A 33 0.90 -28.12 -2.29
CA GLY A 33 2.35 -28.09 -2.09
C GLY A 33 2.81 -27.34 -0.84
N GLY A 34 1.91 -26.68 -0.10
CA GLY A 34 2.26 -25.93 1.11
C GLY A 34 3.13 -24.71 0.81
N GLY A 35 2.56 -23.69 0.15
CA GLY A 35 3.30 -22.48 -0.20
C GLY A 35 2.46 -21.52 -1.03
N PHE A 36 3.01 -20.32 -1.27
CA PHE A 36 2.39 -19.35 -2.17
C PHE A 36 2.83 -19.64 -3.60
N ASP A 37 1.98 -20.31 -4.38
CA ASP A 37 2.23 -20.53 -5.81
C ASP A 37 1.87 -19.27 -6.62
N LEU A 38 2.90 -18.50 -6.96
CA LEU A 38 2.75 -17.27 -7.72
C LEU A 38 2.13 -17.49 -9.11
N GLN A 39 2.43 -18.62 -9.76
CA GLN A 39 1.92 -18.88 -11.11
C GLN A 39 0.41 -19.10 -11.07
N SER A 40 -0.06 -19.96 -10.16
CA SER A 40 -1.48 -20.20 -9.94
C SER A 40 -2.21 -18.94 -9.47
N PHE A 41 -1.60 -18.13 -8.60
CA PHE A 41 -2.20 -16.87 -8.14
C PHE A 41 -2.45 -15.90 -9.31
N ILE A 42 -1.49 -15.77 -10.23
CA ILE A 42 -1.63 -14.93 -11.42
C ILE A 42 -2.71 -15.47 -12.36
N GLN A 43 -2.82 -16.80 -12.50
CA GLN A 43 -3.87 -17.42 -13.30
C GLN A 43 -5.26 -17.09 -12.73
N ASP A 44 -5.46 -17.26 -11.42
CA ASP A 44 -6.73 -16.96 -10.74
C ASP A 44 -7.08 -15.46 -10.79
N ALA A 45 -6.09 -14.60 -10.62
CA ALA A 45 -6.23 -13.15 -10.79
C ALA A 45 -6.66 -12.76 -12.23
N ASN A 46 -6.57 -13.69 -13.19
CA ASN A 46 -6.98 -13.47 -14.58
C ASN A 46 -8.10 -14.41 -15.08
N ILE A 47 -8.68 -15.25 -14.22
CA ILE A 47 -9.59 -16.33 -14.63
C ILE A 47 -10.89 -15.82 -15.28
N ASN A 48 -11.49 -14.76 -14.74
CA ASN A 48 -12.76 -14.21 -15.23
C ASN A 48 -12.67 -12.68 -15.44
N ALA A 49 -13.71 -12.10 -16.05
CA ALA A 49 -13.69 -10.69 -16.41
C ALA A 49 -13.57 -9.76 -15.20
N ALA A 50 -14.20 -10.12 -14.07
CA ALA A 50 -14.16 -9.33 -12.84
C ALA A 50 -12.76 -9.37 -12.19
N SER A 51 -12.16 -10.55 -12.05
CA SER A 51 -10.80 -10.66 -11.48
C SER A 51 -9.75 -9.97 -12.34
N ARG A 52 -9.86 -10.09 -13.68
CA ARG A 52 -9.01 -9.34 -14.61
C ARG A 52 -9.14 -7.84 -14.46
N SER A 53 -10.35 -7.31 -14.27
CA SER A 53 -10.58 -5.88 -14.07
C SER A 53 -9.87 -5.39 -12.80
N LEU A 54 -10.11 -6.06 -11.67
CA LEU A 54 -9.50 -5.72 -10.38
C LEU A 54 -7.97 -5.83 -10.42
N ASN A 55 -7.42 -6.86 -11.06
CA ASN A 55 -5.98 -7.03 -11.24
C ASN A 55 -5.37 -5.88 -12.06
N ARG A 56 -6.04 -5.46 -13.16
CA ARG A 56 -5.58 -4.34 -14.00
C ARG A 56 -5.64 -3.02 -13.23
N ASP A 57 -6.71 -2.76 -12.50
CA ASP A 57 -6.85 -1.57 -11.65
C ASP A 57 -5.70 -1.50 -10.63
N LEU A 58 -5.42 -2.63 -9.98
CA LEU A 58 -4.34 -2.76 -9.01
C LEU A 58 -2.96 -2.49 -9.65
N VAL A 59 -2.65 -3.09 -10.80
CA VAL A 59 -1.35 -2.90 -11.48
C VAL A 59 -1.15 -1.43 -11.87
N ILE A 60 -2.17 -0.78 -12.42
CA ILE A 60 -2.09 0.63 -12.83
C ILE A 60 -1.94 1.52 -11.59
N ALA A 61 -2.77 1.34 -10.57
CA ALA A 61 -2.71 2.11 -9.34
C ALA A 61 -1.38 1.92 -8.60
N ALA A 62 -0.91 0.67 -8.46
CA ALA A 62 0.35 0.35 -7.82
C ALA A 62 1.53 0.99 -8.52
N SER A 63 1.52 1.02 -9.86
CA SER A 63 2.57 1.66 -10.66
C SER A 63 2.59 3.17 -10.43
N ALA A 64 1.42 3.83 -10.55
CA ALA A 64 1.30 5.27 -10.36
C ALA A 64 1.69 5.69 -8.93
N PHE A 65 1.18 4.99 -7.91
CA PHE A 65 1.53 5.27 -6.51
C PHE A 65 3.00 4.96 -6.21
N SER A 66 3.60 3.92 -6.79
CA SER A 66 5.03 3.65 -6.57
C SER A 66 5.89 4.81 -7.06
N ILE A 67 5.61 5.33 -8.25
CA ILE A 67 6.29 6.53 -8.79
C ILE A 67 6.05 7.72 -7.87
N TRP A 68 4.82 7.92 -7.40
CA TRP A 68 4.47 9.01 -6.51
C TRP A 68 5.16 8.91 -5.13
N ILE A 69 5.20 7.73 -4.52
CA ILE A 69 5.89 7.48 -3.25
C ILE A 69 7.37 7.86 -3.36
N VAL A 70 8.05 7.46 -4.44
CA VAL A 70 9.47 7.80 -4.66
C VAL A 70 9.63 9.31 -4.83
N THR A 71 8.86 9.91 -5.73
CA THR A 71 9.03 11.32 -6.12
C THR A 71 8.66 12.27 -4.99
N GLU A 72 7.49 12.11 -4.38
CA GLU A 72 7.00 12.92 -3.26
C GLU A 72 7.81 12.64 -1.98
N GLY A 73 8.15 11.37 -1.71
CA GLY A 73 8.96 10.96 -0.57
C GLY A 73 10.33 11.65 -0.55
N ARG A 74 10.98 11.73 -1.72
CA ARG A 74 12.24 12.46 -1.89
C ARG A 74 12.05 13.97 -1.82
N LYS A 75 11.06 14.52 -2.53
CA LYS A 75 10.77 15.97 -2.57
C LYS A 75 10.52 16.56 -1.19
N LEU A 76 9.72 15.88 -0.37
CA LEU A 76 9.36 16.32 0.98
C LEU A 76 10.35 15.82 2.06
N GLN A 77 11.39 15.08 1.68
CA GLN A 77 12.35 14.45 2.60
C GLN A 77 11.66 13.64 3.71
N ILE A 78 10.64 12.85 3.34
CA ILE A 78 9.88 12.01 4.27
C ILE A 78 10.78 10.87 4.75
N LYS A 79 11.10 10.80 6.04
CA LYS A 79 11.86 9.67 6.60
C LYS A 79 11.04 8.38 6.48
N GLY A 80 11.66 7.32 5.94
CA GLY A 80 11.03 6.01 5.82
C GLY A 80 10.09 5.82 4.62
N TRP A 81 10.09 6.72 3.63
CA TRP A 81 9.27 6.56 2.41
C TRP A 81 9.49 5.21 1.69
N TRP A 82 10.72 4.69 1.71
CA TRP A 82 11.08 3.41 1.11
C TRP A 82 10.44 2.21 1.82
N ILE A 83 10.12 2.33 3.11
CA ILE A 83 9.43 1.28 3.86
C ILE A 83 8.05 1.05 3.27
N ALA A 84 7.35 2.13 2.90
CA ALA A 84 6.03 2.03 2.28
C ALA A 84 6.07 1.30 0.93
N LEU A 85 7.15 1.47 0.15
CA LEU A 85 7.35 0.66 -1.07
C LEU A 85 7.58 -0.81 -0.74
N ILE A 86 8.49 -1.12 0.19
CA ILE A 86 8.75 -2.51 0.58
C ILE A 86 7.45 -3.18 1.04
N VAL A 87 6.70 -2.53 1.93
CA VAL A 87 5.40 -3.01 2.43
C VAL A 87 4.38 -3.20 1.31
N SER A 88 4.39 -2.34 0.27
CA SER A 88 3.49 -2.47 -0.87
C SER A 88 3.68 -3.78 -1.64
N PHE A 89 4.91 -4.27 -1.73
CA PHE A 89 5.25 -5.49 -2.47
C PHE A 89 5.41 -6.72 -1.59
N SER A 90 5.71 -6.56 -0.30
CA SER A 90 5.91 -7.69 0.63
C SER A 90 4.64 -8.10 1.38
N ILE A 91 3.76 -7.14 1.71
CA ILE A 91 2.52 -7.39 2.44
C ILE A 91 1.34 -7.23 1.48
N SER A 92 1.09 -5.99 1.06
CA SER A 92 0.07 -5.67 0.05
C SER A 92 0.16 -4.18 -0.32
N PHE A 93 -0.23 -3.86 -1.55
CA PHE A 93 -0.34 -2.47 -1.98
C PHE A 93 -1.37 -1.68 -1.15
N ALA A 94 -2.46 -2.34 -0.73
CA ALA A 94 -3.49 -1.76 0.13
C ALA A 94 -2.98 -1.38 1.53
N CYS A 95 -1.86 -1.96 1.99
CA CYS A 95 -1.17 -1.55 3.21
C CYS A 95 -0.19 -0.40 2.92
N GLY A 96 0.69 -0.58 1.93
CA GLY A 96 1.81 0.32 1.68
C GLY A 96 1.39 1.71 1.20
N GLY A 97 0.37 1.81 0.34
CA GLY A 97 -0.18 3.09 -0.13
C GLY A 97 -0.67 3.98 1.02
N PRO A 98 -1.62 3.52 1.86
CA PRO A 98 -2.07 4.26 3.03
C PRO A 98 -0.96 4.52 4.06
N LEU A 99 -0.01 3.60 4.24
CA LEU A 99 1.15 3.84 5.10
C LEU A 99 1.97 5.05 4.63
N PHE A 100 2.21 5.17 3.31
CA PHE A 100 2.88 6.36 2.77
C PHE A 100 2.07 7.63 3.01
N LEU A 101 0.75 7.59 2.81
CA LEU A 101 -0.13 8.73 3.07
C LEU A 101 -0.05 9.18 4.54
N TYR A 102 -0.01 8.25 5.49
CA TYR A 102 0.22 8.54 6.91
C TYR A 102 1.55 9.27 7.14
N LEU A 103 2.66 8.76 6.59
CA LEU A 103 3.99 9.37 6.72
C LEU A 103 4.03 10.77 6.10
N ARG A 104 3.39 10.93 4.93
CA ARG A 104 3.28 12.20 4.21
C ARG A 104 2.53 13.24 5.01
N GLU A 105 1.36 12.91 5.56
CA GLU A 105 0.58 13.87 6.37
C GLU A 105 1.33 14.30 7.63
N ARG A 106 2.03 13.37 8.30
CA ARG A 106 2.89 13.73 9.44
C ARG A 106 3.99 14.71 9.03
N LYS A 107 4.60 14.52 7.87
CA LYS A 107 5.64 15.42 7.38
C LYS A 107 5.09 16.80 7.03
N LEU A 108 3.93 16.87 6.39
CA LEU A 108 3.29 18.14 6.07
C LEU A 108 2.87 18.92 7.33
N MET A 109 2.37 18.23 8.35
CA MET A 109 2.09 18.84 9.64
C MET A 109 3.36 19.40 10.30
N GLU A 110 4.48 18.68 10.24
CA GLU A 110 5.79 19.15 10.74
C GLU A 110 6.26 20.42 10.02
N ILE A 111 6.16 20.45 8.68
CA ILE A 111 6.58 21.59 7.86
C ILE A 111 5.73 22.82 8.19
N ASN A 112 4.41 22.68 8.25
CA ASN A 112 3.50 23.80 8.52
C ASN A 112 3.68 24.34 9.95
N SER A 113 3.88 23.46 10.93
CA SER A 113 4.13 23.87 12.31
C SER A 113 5.40 24.72 12.46
N LYS A 114 6.41 24.49 11.61
CA LYS A 114 7.64 25.30 11.58
C LYS A 114 7.46 26.65 10.90
N GLN A 115 6.53 26.75 9.95
CA GLN A 115 6.21 28.02 9.30
C GLN A 115 5.45 28.96 10.24
N ASP A 116 4.54 28.42 11.05
CA ASP A 116 3.76 29.21 12.02
C ASP A 116 4.62 29.77 13.19
N THR A 117 5.81 29.20 13.43
CA THR A 117 6.73 29.62 14.51
C THR A 117 7.82 30.61 14.07
N ASN A 118 7.91 30.94 12.77
CA ASN A 118 8.87 31.90 12.22
C ASN A 118 8.16 33.19 11.80
#